data_AF-A0A0B6XA68-F1
#
_entry.id   AF-A0A0B6XA68-F1
#
_cell.length_a   1.000
_cell.length_b   1.000
_cell.length_c   1.000
_cell.angle_alpha   90.00
_cell.angle_beta   90.00
_cell.angle_gamma   90.00
#
_symmetry.space_group_name_H-M   'P 1'
#
loop_
_entity.id
_entity.type
_entity.pdbx_description
1 polymer ?
#
loop_
_entity_poly.entity_id
_entity_poly.type
_entity_poly.pdbx_seq_one_letter_code
_entity_poly.pdbx_strand_id
1 'polypeptide(L)'
;MTSFAGHMWYEISDGKSDNAYGFAPIESGMHGDGIVTEKDTIHYEKPRYKRTLEITEEQYNQLRNYGTSAVKNSNPDFNLYYNGAWNSCIDFTWKALRSAGLKPGMTWNDFSNINRINKALGTFDGDIKVDNNIPHIKTIPAPFPKSDLNKDHYNERPEKTPEQKLLTQTDNNETDIKIS
;
A
#
# COMPACT_ATOMS: atom_id res chain seq x y z
N MET A 1 -2.21 14.75 4.86
CA MET A 1 -2.21 15.14 3.43
C MET A 1 -2.72 13.97 2.61
N THR A 2 -4.01 13.90 2.32
CA THR A 2 -4.61 12.76 1.62
C THR A 2 -4.29 12.84 0.13
N SER A 3 -3.54 11.87 -0.39
CA SER A 3 -3.32 11.73 -1.83
C SER A 3 -4.67 11.58 -2.55
N PHE A 4 -4.79 12.22 -3.72
CA PHE A 4 -5.99 12.21 -4.56
C PHE A 4 -6.47 10.78 -4.93
N ALA A 5 -5.56 9.80 -4.98
CA ALA A 5 -5.84 8.39 -5.28
C ALA A 5 -5.99 7.49 -4.03
N GLY A 6 -5.93 8.07 -2.83
CA GLY A 6 -5.81 7.35 -1.55
C GLY A 6 -4.36 7.24 -1.08
N HIS A 7 -4.16 6.75 0.15
CA HIS A 7 -2.82 6.56 0.74
C HIS A 7 -2.67 5.13 1.27
N MET A 8 -1.50 4.54 1.05
CA MET A 8 -1.15 3.19 1.49
C MET A 8 0.18 3.23 2.25
N TRP A 9 0.24 2.57 3.40
CA TRP A 9 1.41 2.49 4.25
C TRP A 9 1.41 1.14 4.99
N TYR A 10 2.51 0.82 5.68
CA TYR A 10 2.57 -0.32 6.59
C TYR A 10 3.01 0.10 7.98
N GLU A 11 2.70 -0.73 8.97
CA GLU A 11 3.05 -0.56 10.37
C GLU A 11 3.60 -1.89 10.89
N ILE A 12 4.66 -1.83 11.69
CA ILE A 12 5.23 -2.99 12.37
C ILE A 12 5.22 -2.75 13.87
N SER A 13 4.98 -3.82 14.63
CA SER A 13 4.96 -3.80 16.09
C SER A 13 5.70 -5.01 16.65
N ASP A 14 6.46 -4.77 17.72
CA ASP A 14 7.05 -5.83 18.56
C ASP A 14 6.26 -6.05 19.87
N GLY A 15 5.05 -5.47 19.96
CA GLY A 15 4.21 -5.48 21.16
C GLY A 15 4.61 -4.46 22.23
N LYS A 16 5.70 -3.71 22.03
CA LYS A 16 6.14 -2.60 22.91
C LYS A 16 6.16 -1.27 22.19
N SER A 17 6.48 -1.29 20.89
CA SER A 17 6.62 -0.11 20.04
C SER A 17 6.00 -0.37 18.67
N ASP A 18 5.35 0.65 18.13
CA ASP A 18 4.75 0.64 16.81
C ASP A 18 5.53 1.61 15.92
N ASN A 19 5.97 1.15 14.74
CA ASN A 19 6.65 1.98 13.75
C ASN A 19 5.86 1.91 12.44
N ALA A 20 5.37 3.06 11.97
CA ALA A 20 4.69 3.18 10.69
C ALA A 20 5.64 3.70 9.63
N TYR A 21 5.50 3.26 8.39
CA TYR A 21 6.28 3.77 7.26
C TYR A 21 5.38 3.96 6.06
N GLY A 22 5.40 5.16 5.49
CA GLY A 22 4.77 5.44 4.21
C GLY A 22 5.48 6.55 3.45
N PHE A 23 5.15 6.66 2.17
CA PHE A 23 5.83 7.52 1.22
C PHE A 23 4.84 8.50 0.58
N ALA A 24 5.18 9.79 0.59
CA ALA A 24 4.34 10.85 0.06
C ALA A 24 5.21 11.90 -0.63
N PRO A 25 4.64 12.71 -1.55
CA PRO A 25 5.38 13.85 -2.10
C PRO A 25 5.53 14.92 -1.01
N ILE A 26 6.67 15.62 -0.99
CA ILE A 26 6.93 16.73 -0.05
C ILE A 26 5.97 17.88 -0.35
N GLU A 27 5.88 18.24 -1.63
CA GLU A 27 4.90 19.19 -2.14
C GLU A 27 3.71 18.44 -2.75
N SER A 28 2.49 18.92 -2.52
CA SER A 28 1.31 18.25 -3.08
C SER A 28 1.36 18.25 -4.62
N GLY A 29 1.29 17.07 -5.22
CA GLY A 29 1.37 16.91 -6.68
C GLY A 29 1.49 15.45 -7.11
N MET A 30 1.49 15.21 -8.42
CA MET A 30 1.66 13.87 -9.00
C MET A 30 3.14 13.46 -9.12
N HIS A 31 4.05 14.44 -9.15
CA HIS A 31 5.48 14.25 -9.35
C HIS A 31 6.26 15.25 -8.51
N GLY A 32 7.44 14.87 -8.03
CA GLY A 32 8.34 15.76 -7.29
C GLY A 32 9.19 15.02 -6.27
N ASP A 33 9.88 15.77 -5.42
CA ASP A 33 10.60 15.18 -4.31
C ASP A 33 9.62 14.55 -3.33
N GLY A 34 9.94 13.35 -2.86
CA GLY A 34 9.17 12.59 -1.90
C GLY A 34 9.90 12.42 -0.59
N ILE A 35 9.13 12.02 0.42
CA ILE A 35 9.62 11.77 1.77
C ILE A 35 8.98 10.50 2.32
N VAL A 36 9.81 9.66 2.94
CA VAL A 36 9.36 8.53 3.76
C VAL A 36 9.27 9.00 5.19
N THR A 37 8.13 8.74 5.84
CA THR A 37 7.87 9.21 7.21
C THR A 37 7.60 8.06 8.17
N GLU A 38 8.10 8.19 9.39
CA GLU A 38 7.80 7.27 10.51
C GLU A 38 6.45 7.58 11.20
N LYS A 39 5.79 8.65 10.76
CA LYS A 39 4.64 9.27 11.45
C LYS A 39 3.33 9.16 10.69
N ASP A 40 3.23 8.30 9.68
CA ASP A 40 2.04 8.30 8.80
C ASP A 40 0.75 7.92 9.56
N THR A 41 0.85 7.15 10.65
CA THR A 41 -0.27 6.90 11.57
C THR A 41 -0.83 8.15 12.22
N ILE A 42 -0.07 9.25 12.33
CA ILE A 42 -0.51 10.52 12.93
C ILE A 42 -1.47 11.29 12.01
N HIS A 43 -1.52 10.97 10.70
CA HIS A 43 -2.37 11.69 9.74
C HIS A 43 -3.59 10.89 9.25
N TYR A 44 -3.69 9.60 9.57
CA TYR A 44 -4.75 8.72 9.09
C TYR A 44 -5.30 7.82 10.19
N GLU A 45 -6.05 8.41 11.12
CA GLU A 45 -6.62 7.71 12.28
C GLU A 45 -7.58 6.55 11.90
N LYS A 46 -8.14 6.57 10.67
CA LYS A 46 -9.16 5.59 10.22
C LYS A 46 -8.96 5.20 8.75
N PRO A 47 -8.00 4.32 8.40
CA PRO A 47 -7.88 3.81 7.04
C PRO A 47 -9.16 3.09 6.61
N ARG A 48 -9.53 3.18 5.32
CA ARG A 48 -10.67 2.43 4.75
C ARG A 48 -10.57 0.92 5.04
N TYR A 49 -9.35 0.39 5.00
CA TYR A 49 -9.05 -1.02 5.25
C TYR A 49 -7.71 -1.15 6.00
N LYS A 50 -7.66 -2.01 7.03
CA LYS A 50 -6.43 -2.43 7.71
C LYS A 50 -6.41 -3.95 7.80
N ARG A 51 -5.26 -4.55 7.51
CA ARG A 51 -4.98 -5.97 7.77
C ARG A 51 -3.79 -6.07 8.71
N THR A 52 -3.96 -6.76 9.83
CA THR A 52 -2.90 -7.12 10.76
C THR A 52 -2.52 -8.58 10.53
N LEU A 53 -1.22 -8.85 10.44
CA LEU A 53 -0.65 -10.18 10.31
C LEU A 53 0.39 -10.39 11.42
N GLU A 54 0.37 -11.54 12.08
CA GLU A 54 1.55 -12.00 12.82
C GLU A 54 2.62 -12.42 11.81
N ILE A 55 3.84 -11.93 12.02
CA ILE A 55 4.99 -12.14 11.14
C ILE A 55 6.18 -12.65 11.94
N THR A 56 7.15 -13.25 11.25
CA THR A 56 8.38 -13.72 11.91
C THR A 56 9.28 -12.54 12.30
N GLU A 57 10.21 -12.76 13.23
CA GLU A 57 11.23 -11.76 13.58
C GLU A 57 12.07 -11.35 12.36
N GLU A 58 12.40 -12.30 11.48
CA GLU A 58 13.10 -12.02 10.22
C GLU A 58 12.30 -11.05 9.34
N GLN A 59 11.00 -11.30 9.16
CA GLN A 59 10.13 -10.42 8.38
C GLN A 59 10.00 -9.04 9.00
N TYR A 60 9.87 -8.97 10.33
CA TYR A 60 9.86 -7.71 11.09
C TYR A 60 11.14 -6.92 10.83
N ASN A 61 12.31 -7.56 10.93
CA ASN A 61 13.61 -6.92 10.73
C ASN A 61 13.78 -6.44 9.28
N GLN A 62 13.32 -7.19 8.28
CA GLN A 62 13.36 -6.76 6.87
C GLN A 62 12.49 -5.53 6.63
N LEU A 63 11.26 -5.51 7.15
CA LEU A 63 10.35 -4.37 7.07
C LEU A 63 10.93 -3.13 7.77
N ARG A 64 11.51 -3.32 8.97
CA ARG A 64 12.14 -2.26 9.74
C ARG A 64 13.35 -1.68 9.03
N ASN A 65 14.23 -2.52 8.48
CA ASN A 65 15.42 -2.10 7.76
C ASN A 65 15.05 -1.34 6.48
N TYR A 66 14.07 -1.84 5.72
CA TYR A 66 13.57 -1.18 4.53
C TYR A 66 13.03 0.23 4.84
N GLY A 67 12.17 0.34 5.85
CA GLY A 67 11.57 1.62 6.26
C GLY A 67 12.61 2.59 6.83
N THR A 68 13.43 2.14 7.77
CA THR A 68 14.45 2.98 8.43
C THR A 68 15.51 3.48 7.44
N SER A 69 15.95 2.64 6.51
CA SER A 69 16.91 3.09 5.47
C SER A 69 16.27 4.07 4.50
N ALA A 70 14.98 3.92 4.19
CA ALA A 70 14.28 4.84 3.29
C ALA A 70 14.06 6.21 3.96
N VAL A 71 13.72 6.24 5.25
CA VAL A 71 13.67 7.48 6.07
C VAL A 71 15.02 8.19 6.08
N LYS A 72 16.12 7.44 6.12
CA LYS A 72 17.49 7.99 6.10
C LYS A 72 18.00 8.35 4.70
N ASN A 73 17.19 8.21 3.65
CA ASN A 73 17.59 8.38 2.26
C ASN A 73 18.83 7.53 1.89
N SER A 74 18.91 6.33 2.45
CA SER A 74 20.04 5.41 2.25
C SER A 74 19.59 4.03 1.76
N ASN A 75 18.33 3.90 1.35
CA ASN A 75 17.79 2.65 0.82
C ASN A 75 18.17 2.53 -0.66
N PRO A 76 19.04 1.59 -1.07
CA PRO A 76 19.45 1.46 -2.47
C PRO A 76 18.32 0.95 -3.37
N ASP A 77 17.29 0.32 -2.79
CA ASP A 77 16.18 -0.30 -3.52
C ASP A 77 14.98 0.65 -3.70
N PHE A 78 15.09 1.89 -3.21
CA PHE A 78 14.02 2.87 -3.27
C PHE A 78 14.52 4.28 -3.56
N ASN A 79 13.96 4.89 -4.60
CA ASN A 79 14.27 6.26 -4.99
C ASN A 79 13.24 7.22 -4.40
N LEU A 80 13.69 8.37 -3.88
CA LEU A 80 12.81 9.37 -3.24
C LEU A 80 12.12 10.34 -4.21
N TYR A 81 12.29 10.21 -5.53
CA TYR A 81 11.48 10.98 -6.47
C TYR A 81 10.07 10.38 -6.58
N TYR A 82 9.07 11.06 -6.03
CA TYR A 82 7.68 10.65 -6.06
C TYR A 82 7.13 10.70 -7.48
N ASN A 83 6.45 9.62 -7.89
CA ASN A 83 5.65 9.56 -9.09
C ASN A 83 4.38 8.75 -8.82
N GLY A 84 3.21 9.40 -8.87
CA GLY A 84 1.93 8.77 -8.55
C GLY A 84 1.53 7.58 -9.42
N ALA A 85 2.20 7.33 -10.56
CA ALA A 85 1.91 6.21 -11.44
C ALA A 85 2.81 4.98 -11.24
N TRP A 86 4.05 5.14 -10.76
CA TRP A 86 5.05 4.05 -10.72
C TRP A 86 6.11 4.16 -9.60
N ASN A 87 6.05 5.21 -8.77
CA ASN A 87 6.86 5.34 -7.55
C ASN A 87 6.09 6.14 -6.51
N SER A 88 5.05 5.50 -5.97
CA SER A 88 4.05 6.09 -5.08
C SER A 88 4.04 5.40 -3.71
N CYS A 89 3.11 5.80 -2.85
CA CYS A 89 2.85 5.13 -1.57
C CYS A 89 2.55 3.62 -1.73
N ILE A 90 1.94 3.24 -2.86
CA ILE A 90 1.57 1.87 -3.20
C ILE A 90 2.83 1.06 -3.51
N ASP A 91 3.66 1.57 -4.43
CA ASP A 91 4.92 0.94 -4.83
C ASP A 91 5.87 0.77 -3.63
N PHE A 92 5.99 1.81 -2.80
CA PHE A 92 6.78 1.76 -1.57
C PHE A 92 6.32 0.63 -0.64
N THR A 93 5.01 0.53 -0.40
CA THR A 93 4.44 -0.47 0.50
C THR A 93 4.62 -1.89 -0.07
N TRP A 94 4.40 -2.12 -1.37
CA TRP A 94 4.61 -3.43 -1.97
C TRP A 94 6.09 -3.83 -2.02
N LYS A 95 7.00 -2.89 -2.29
CA LYS A 95 8.45 -3.13 -2.21
C LYS A 95 8.87 -3.51 -0.79
N ALA A 96 8.36 -2.85 0.23
CA ALA A 96 8.61 -3.20 1.64
C ALA A 96 8.09 -4.61 1.99
N LEU A 97 6.82 -4.90 1.66
CA LEU A 97 6.26 -6.23 1.91
C LEU A 97 7.07 -7.32 1.20
N ARG A 98 7.49 -7.06 -0.03
CA ARG A 98 8.32 -7.98 -0.82
C ARG A 98 9.72 -8.17 -0.24
N SER A 99 10.36 -7.14 0.31
CA SER A 99 11.68 -7.29 0.97
C SER A 99 11.60 -8.25 2.16
N ALA A 100 10.43 -8.34 2.80
CA ALA A 100 10.11 -9.31 3.86
C ALA A 100 9.48 -10.62 3.34
N GLY A 101 9.44 -10.85 2.03
CA GLY A 101 8.86 -12.05 1.44
C GLY A 101 7.33 -12.15 1.54
N LEU A 102 6.63 -11.10 1.98
CA LEU A 102 5.17 -11.03 2.07
C LEU A 102 4.58 -10.70 0.69
N LYS A 103 4.34 -11.75 -0.09
CA LYS A 103 3.86 -11.64 -1.49
C LYS A 103 2.37 -11.96 -1.59
N PRO A 104 1.60 -11.23 -2.41
CA PRO A 104 0.18 -11.50 -2.58
C PRO A 104 -0.06 -12.70 -3.49
N GLY A 105 -1.13 -13.46 -3.21
CA GLY A 105 -1.66 -14.45 -4.13
C GLY A 105 -2.55 -13.86 -5.23
N MET A 106 -3.00 -14.72 -6.14
CA MET A 106 -4.01 -14.39 -7.15
C MET A 106 -5.35 -14.03 -6.50
N THR A 107 -6.09 -13.10 -7.10
CA THR A 107 -7.40 -12.63 -6.61
C THR A 107 -8.32 -12.24 -7.77
N TRP A 108 -9.57 -11.91 -7.46
CA TRP A 108 -10.63 -11.68 -8.44
C TRP A 108 -10.40 -10.46 -9.34
N ASN A 109 -9.67 -9.44 -8.87
CA ASN A 109 -9.36 -8.25 -9.66
C ASN A 109 -8.03 -8.31 -10.42
N ASP A 110 -7.41 -9.49 -10.54
CA ASP A 110 -6.28 -9.74 -11.45
C ASP A 110 -6.76 -9.91 -12.90
N PHE A 111 -7.42 -8.87 -13.43
CA PHE A 111 -7.97 -8.86 -14.79
C PHE A 111 -6.88 -8.71 -15.85
N SER A 112 -5.77 -8.06 -15.51
CA SER A 112 -4.61 -7.90 -16.38
C SER A 112 -3.69 -9.11 -16.33
N ASN A 113 -3.29 -9.61 -17.50
CA ASN A 113 -2.22 -10.62 -17.61
C ASN A 113 -0.91 -10.16 -16.96
N ILE A 114 -0.66 -8.84 -16.91
CA ILE A 114 0.53 -8.27 -16.30
C ILE A 114 0.51 -8.49 -14.78
N ASN A 115 -0.62 -8.27 -14.10
CA ASN A 115 -0.72 -8.50 -12.65
C ASN A 115 -0.47 -9.97 -12.31
N ARG A 116 -1.03 -10.90 -13.10
CA ARG A 116 -0.81 -12.33 -12.94
C ARG A 116 0.66 -12.72 -13.11
N ILE A 117 1.31 -12.22 -14.16
CA ILE A 117 2.73 -12.46 -14.42
C ILE A 117 3.59 -11.88 -13.29
N ASN A 118 3.34 -10.63 -12.91
CA ASN A 118 4.09 -9.97 -11.85
C ASN A 118 3.97 -10.69 -10.51
N LYS A 119 2.80 -11.25 -10.17
CA LYS A 119 2.65 -12.07 -8.96
C LYS A 119 3.39 -13.39 -9.06
N ALA A 120 3.34 -14.07 -10.21
CA ALA A 120 4.09 -15.30 -10.43
C ALA A 120 5.61 -15.08 -10.35
N LEU A 121 6.10 -13.92 -10.83
CA LEU A 121 7.50 -13.51 -10.74
C LEU A 121 7.87 -12.89 -9.39
N GLY A 122 6.89 -12.61 -8.53
CA GLY A 122 7.09 -11.92 -7.26
C GLY A 122 7.52 -10.46 -7.39
N THR A 123 7.16 -9.80 -8.49
CA THR A 123 7.46 -8.39 -8.84
C THR A 123 6.22 -7.50 -8.85
N PHE A 124 5.13 -7.93 -8.21
CA PHE A 124 3.88 -7.17 -8.14
C PHE A 124 4.04 -5.88 -7.31
N ASP A 125 3.75 -4.73 -7.92
CA ASP A 125 3.93 -3.40 -7.32
C ASP A 125 2.61 -2.67 -7.01
N GLY A 126 1.47 -3.33 -7.20
CA GLY A 126 0.15 -2.79 -6.87
C GLY A 126 -0.61 -2.23 -8.06
N ASP A 127 -1.89 -1.92 -7.80
CA ASP A 127 -2.75 -1.18 -8.71
C ASP A 127 -2.64 0.32 -8.42
N ILE A 128 -2.82 1.18 -9.44
CA ILE A 128 -2.71 2.66 -9.28
C ILE A 128 -3.72 3.23 -8.25
N LYS A 129 -4.93 2.66 -8.17
CA LYS A 129 -5.95 3.09 -7.19
C LYS A 129 -5.78 2.32 -5.88
N VAL A 130 -5.65 3.01 -4.75
CA VAL A 130 -5.41 2.36 -3.44
C VAL A 130 -6.48 1.33 -3.08
N ASP A 131 -7.76 1.63 -3.30
CA ASP A 131 -8.85 0.69 -3.00
C ASP A 131 -8.73 -0.63 -3.79
N ASN A 132 -8.17 -0.61 -5.01
CA ASN A 132 -7.97 -1.80 -5.82
C ASN A 132 -6.87 -2.72 -5.26
N ASN A 133 -6.03 -2.24 -4.34
CA ASN A 133 -5.02 -3.07 -3.69
C ASN A 133 -5.58 -3.92 -2.55
N ILE A 134 -6.78 -3.61 -2.04
CA ILE A 134 -7.39 -4.32 -0.91
C ILE A 134 -7.51 -5.84 -1.17
N PRO A 135 -8.05 -6.31 -2.32
CA PRO A 135 -8.14 -7.74 -2.59
C PRO A 135 -6.77 -8.42 -2.69
N HIS A 136 -5.70 -7.71 -3.08
CA HIS A 136 -4.34 -8.24 -3.12
C HIS A 136 -3.75 -8.35 -1.71
N ILE A 137 -3.96 -7.36 -0.86
CA ILE A 137 -3.52 -7.39 0.54
C ILE A 137 -4.14 -8.59 1.24
N LYS A 138 -5.42 -8.91 0.99
CA LYS A 138 -6.13 -10.05 1.58
C LYS A 138 -5.56 -11.41 1.20
N THR A 139 -4.88 -11.53 0.06
CA THR A 139 -4.32 -12.81 -0.41
C THR A 139 -2.88 -13.04 0.02
N ILE A 140 -2.25 -12.10 0.73
CA ILE A 140 -0.94 -12.34 1.36
C ILE A 140 -1.10 -13.51 2.35
N PRO A 141 -0.37 -14.61 2.19
CA PRO A 141 -0.41 -15.72 3.14
C PRO A 141 0.07 -15.23 4.50
N ALA A 142 -0.70 -15.52 5.55
CA ALA A 142 -0.27 -15.24 6.91
C ALA A 142 0.86 -16.22 7.29
N PRO A 143 2.04 -15.75 7.73
CA PRO A 143 3.12 -16.61 8.22
C PRO A 143 2.67 -17.54 9.35
N PHE A 144 1.76 -17.06 10.20
CA PHE A 144 1.09 -17.84 11.25
C PHE A 144 -0.42 -17.85 11.02
N PRO A 145 -0.97 -18.76 10.18
CA PRO A 145 -2.38 -18.72 9.76
C PRO A 145 -3.40 -18.82 10.89
N LYS A 146 -3.03 -19.45 12.02
CA LYS A 146 -3.90 -19.67 13.19
C LYS A 146 -3.70 -18.64 14.29
N SER A 147 -2.93 -17.58 14.03
CA SER A 147 -2.70 -16.53 15.01
C SER A 147 -3.96 -15.73 15.30
N ASP A 148 -4.25 -15.53 16.59
CA ASP A 148 -5.32 -14.65 17.07
C ASP A 148 -5.01 -13.16 16.82
N LEU A 149 -3.76 -12.83 16.46
CA LEU A 149 -3.36 -11.47 16.09
C LEU A 149 -3.79 -11.11 14.66
N ASN A 150 -4.05 -12.10 13.80
CA ASN A 150 -4.48 -11.86 12.43
C ASN A 150 -5.88 -11.24 12.42
N LYS A 151 -6.01 -10.03 11.87
CA LYS A 151 -7.27 -9.28 11.87
C LYS A 151 -7.43 -8.51 10.56
N ASP A 152 -8.65 -8.53 10.03
CA ASP A 152 -9.08 -7.64 8.94
C ASP A 152 -10.10 -6.66 9.50
N HIS A 153 -9.93 -5.37 9.22
CA HIS A 153 -10.85 -4.33 9.64
C HIS A 153 -11.20 -3.41 8.48
N TYR A 154 -12.48 -3.08 8.34
CA TYR A 154 -12.98 -2.08 7.40
C TYR A 154 -13.62 -0.93 8.16
N ASN A 155 -13.22 0.28 7.84
CA ASN A 155 -13.96 1.49 8.24
C ASN A 155 -14.92 1.91 7.13
N GLU A 156 -15.89 2.76 7.47
CA GLU A 156 -16.74 3.42 6.47
C GLU A 156 -15.89 4.15 5.43
N ARG A 157 -16.41 4.24 4.20
CA ARG A 157 -15.70 4.96 3.14
C ARG A 157 -15.69 6.44 3.50
N PRO A 158 -14.52 7.12 3.50
CA PRO A 158 -14.47 8.55 3.74
C PRO A 158 -15.39 9.28 2.76
N GLU A 159 -16.17 10.24 3.26
CA GLU A 159 -16.98 11.07 2.38
C GLU A 159 -16.07 11.87 1.44
N LYS A 160 -16.27 11.71 0.14
CA LYS A 160 -15.58 12.51 -0.88
C LYS A 160 -16.30 13.84 -1.06
N THR A 161 -15.54 14.94 -1.11
CA THR A 161 -16.07 16.25 -1.51
C THR A 161 -16.60 16.20 -2.97
N PRO A 162 -17.48 17.12 -3.39
CA PRO A 162 -17.97 17.17 -4.78
C PRO A 162 -16.84 17.24 -5.83
N GLU A 163 -15.77 17.98 -5.55
CA GLU A 163 -14.58 18.06 -6.42
C GLU A 163 -13.85 16.72 -6.52
N GLN A 164 -13.65 16.03 -5.40
CA GLN A 164 -13.09 14.68 -5.38
C GLN A 164 -13.99 13.67 -6.10
N LYS A 165 -15.31 13.83 -6.04
CA LYS A 165 -16.26 13.00 -6.79
C LYS A 165 -16.17 13.26 -8.29
N LEU A 166 -16.14 14.52 -8.73
CA LEU A 166 -16.04 14.89 -10.15
C LEU A 166 -14.77 14.34 -10.77
N LEU A 167 -13.63 14.55 -10.12
CA LEU A 167 -12.34 14.10 -10.63
C LEU A 167 -12.20 12.57 -10.61
N THR A 168 -12.79 11.88 -9.62
CA THR A 168 -12.80 10.40 -9.58
C THR A 168 -13.87 9.75 -10.46
N GLN A 169 -14.85 10.51 -10.98
CA GLN A 169 -15.84 10.05 -11.97
C GLN A 169 -15.29 10.07 -13.39
N THR A 170 -14.43 11.04 -13.73
CA THR A 170 -13.79 11.13 -15.05
C THR A 170 -12.91 9.92 -15.41
N ASP A 171 -12.45 9.16 -14.40
CA ASP A 171 -11.67 7.93 -14.59
C ASP A 171 -12.52 6.67 -14.82
N ASN A 172 -13.86 6.76 -14.80
CA ASN A 172 -14.76 5.63 -15.03
C ASN A 172 -15.26 5.53 -16.49
N ASN A 173 -14.69 6.32 -17.41
CA ASN A 173 -15.06 6.28 -18.84
C ASN A 173 -14.33 5.21 -19.66
N GLU A 174 -13.82 4.13 -19.03
CA GLU A 174 -13.57 2.88 -19.75
C GLU A 174 -14.39 1.74 -19.15
N THR A 175 -15.51 1.48 -19.83
CA THR A 175 -16.26 0.21 -19.93
C THR A 175 -17.05 -0.28 -18.71
N ASP A 176 -18.10 0.46 -18.35
CA ASP A 176 -19.36 -0.18 -17.96
C ASP A 176 -20.10 -0.60 -19.25
N ILE A 177 -19.77 -1.78 -19.79
CA ILE A 177 -20.67 -2.47 -20.72
C ILE A 177 -21.91 -2.85 -19.92
N LYS A 178 -22.96 -2.05 -20.06
CA LYS A 178 -24.31 -2.44 -19.66
C LYS A 178 -24.76 -3.55 -20.59
N ILE A 179 -24.76 -4.79 -20.11
CA ILE A 179 -25.55 -5.85 -20.72
C ILE A 179 -26.96 -5.72 -20.15
N SER A 180 -27.85 -5.19 -20.97
CA SER A 180 -29.32 -5.23 -20.83
C SER A 180 -29.86 -6.63 -20.97
#